data_AF-A0A423UJX8-F1
#
_entry.id   AF-A0A423UJX8-F1
#
_cell.length_a   1.000
_cell.length_b   1.000
_cell.length_c   1.000
_cell.angle_alpha   90.00
_cell.angle_beta   90.00
_cell.angle_gamma   90.00
#
_symmetry.space_group_name_H-M   'P 1'
#
loop_
_entity.id
_entity.type
_entity.pdbx_description
1 polymer ?
#
loop_
_entity_poly.entity_id
_entity_poly.type
_entity_poly.pdbx_seq_one_letter_code
_entity_poly.pdbx_strand_id
1 'polypeptide(L)'
;MGAYGLLIDYEFCTGCQSCEVACKEEHRIPVGQWGIHLLDDGPWECSDGKFNWNKIPVPTRLCDLCAERTAKGKQPSCVHHCLAGVMQYGPVEELARELAEKPNQVLFAPKPYRY
;
A
#
# COMPACT_ATOMS: atom_id res chain seq x y z
N MET A 1 22.53 3.35 -3.25
CA MET A 1 21.16 3.07 -3.72
C MET A 1 20.22 3.44 -2.60
N GLY A 2 19.31 4.37 -2.84
CA GLY A 2 18.28 4.77 -1.86
C GLY A 2 17.28 3.63 -1.63
N ALA A 3 16.60 3.65 -0.48
CA ALA A 3 15.52 2.73 -0.21
C ALA A 3 14.30 3.07 -1.09
N TYR A 4 13.58 2.05 -1.56
CA TYR A 4 12.30 2.21 -2.26
C TYR A 4 11.14 1.85 -1.32
N GLY A 5 9.97 2.40 -1.58
CA GLY A 5 8.79 2.17 -0.76
C GLY A 5 7.47 2.37 -1.51
N LEU A 6 6.39 2.25 -0.76
CA LEU A 6 5.04 2.57 -1.18
C LEU A 6 4.50 3.73 -0.35
N LEU A 7 3.95 4.74 -1.00
CA LEU A 7 3.12 5.76 -0.35
C LEU A 7 1.66 5.43 -0.63
N ILE A 8 0.87 5.27 0.41
CA ILE A 8 -0.54 4.85 0.34
C ILE A 8 -1.38 5.94 0.97
N ASP A 9 -2.18 6.60 0.13
CA ASP A 9 -3.16 7.60 0.55
C ASP A 9 -4.51 6.92 0.79
N TYR A 10 -4.90 6.75 2.05
CA TYR A 10 -6.15 6.07 2.35
C TYR A 10 -7.33 7.03 2.46
N GLU A 11 -7.15 8.33 2.23
CA GLU A 11 -8.23 9.33 2.24
C GLU A 11 -9.31 8.99 1.22
N PHE A 12 -8.91 8.51 0.04
CA PHE A 12 -9.82 8.19 -1.07
C PHE A 12 -9.88 6.68 -1.37
N CYS A 13 -9.37 5.84 -0.46
CA CYS A 13 -9.46 4.40 -0.66
C CYS A 13 -10.91 3.95 -0.53
N THR A 14 -11.45 3.37 -1.59
CA THR A 14 -12.84 2.87 -1.63
C THR A 14 -12.99 1.45 -1.08
N GLY A 15 -11.88 0.78 -0.77
CA GLY A 15 -11.88 -0.59 -0.29
C GLY A 15 -12.27 -1.64 -1.33
N CYS A 16 -12.02 -1.41 -2.62
CA CYS A 16 -12.38 -2.32 -3.71
C CYS A 16 -11.62 -3.66 -3.76
N GLN A 17 -10.62 -3.86 -2.88
CA GLN A 17 -9.78 -5.06 -2.78
C GLN A 17 -8.95 -5.42 -4.04
N SER A 18 -8.92 -4.56 -5.06
CA SER A 18 -8.16 -4.81 -6.30
C SER A 18 -6.66 -4.99 -6.03
N CYS A 19 -6.09 -4.25 -5.07
CA CYS A 19 -4.70 -4.38 -4.68
C CYS A 19 -4.37 -5.76 -4.07
N GLU A 20 -5.30 -6.36 -3.31
CA GLU A 20 -5.11 -7.68 -2.70
C GLU A 20 -5.11 -8.77 -3.75
N VAL A 21 -6.12 -8.77 -4.62
CA VAL A 21 -6.27 -9.74 -5.70
C VAL A 21 -5.08 -9.65 -6.65
N ALA A 22 -4.71 -8.44 -7.09
CA ALA A 22 -3.59 -8.23 -8.00
C ALA A 22 -2.25 -8.67 -7.40
N CYS A 23 -2.04 -8.47 -6.10
CA CYS A 23 -0.83 -8.94 -5.41
C CYS A 23 -0.82 -10.47 -5.27
N LYS A 24 -1.94 -11.07 -4.88
CA LYS A 24 -2.08 -12.53 -4.77
C LYS A 24 -1.83 -13.22 -6.11
N GLU A 25 -2.41 -12.71 -7.20
CA GLU A 25 -2.25 -13.29 -8.53
C GLU A 25 -0.80 -13.15 -9.04
N GLU A 26 -0.18 -11.97 -8.89
CA GLU A 26 1.21 -11.75 -9.33
C GLU A 26 2.19 -12.70 -8.62
N HIS A 27 2.03 -12.88 -7.31
CA HIS A 27 2.96 -13.65 -6.47
C HIS A 27 2.48 -15.08 -6.17
N ARG A 28 1.31 -15.49 -6.70
CA ARG A 28 0.65 -16.78 -6.42
C ARG A 28 0.54 -17.07 -4.93
N ILE A 29 0.12 -16.07 -4.15
CA ILE A 29 0.05 -16.15 -2.69
C ILE A 29 -1.10 -17.09 -2.28
N PRO A 30 -0.87 -18.07 -1.38
CA PRO A 30 -1.90 -19.00 -0.93
C PRO A 30 -3.09 -18.32 -0.25
N VAL A 31 -4.21 -19.05 -0.19
CA VAL A 31 -5.40 -18.66 0.58
C VAL A 31 -5.02 -18.47 2.05
N GLY A 32 -5.56 -17.42 2.68
CA GLY A 32 -5.25 -17.07 4.06
C GLY A 32 -3.93 -16.30 4.25
N GLN A 33 -3.25 -15.93 3.17
CA GLN A 33 -2.05 -15.08 3.20
C GLN A 33 -2.18 -13.89 2.25
N TRP A 34 -1.50 -12.78 2.55
CA TRP A 34 -1.59 -11.54 1.78
C TRP A 34 -0.21 -10.90 1.69
N GLY A 35 0.14 -10.32 0.54
CA GLY A 35 1.27 -9.37 0.42
C GLY A 35 0.86 -7.93 0.72
N ILE A 36 -0.41 -7.60 0.49
CA ILE A 36 -1.09 -6.39 0.94
C ILE A 36 -2.51 -6.78 1.34
N HIS A 37 -2.98 -6.29 2.48
CA HIS A 37 -4.30 -6.60 3.03
C HIS A 37 -5.07 -5.31 3.32
N LEU A 38 -6.32 -5.24 2.87
CA LEU A 38 -7.22 -4.13 3.14
C LEU A 38 -7.85 -4.35 4.52
N LEU A 39 -7.58 -3.42 5.44
CA LEU A 39 -8.14 -3.42 6.78
C LEU A 39 -9.19 -2.33 6.94
N ASP A 40 -10.25 -2.66 7.66
CA ASP A 40 -11.29 -1.72 8.04
C ASP A 40 -10.94 -1.11 9.39
N ASP A 41 -10.80 0.22 9.42
CA ASP A 41 -10.71 0.99 10.66
C ASP A 41 -12.02 1.78 10.83
N GLY A 42 -12.91 1.26 11.67
CA GLY A 42 -14.25 1.79 11.87
C GLY A 42 -15.39 0.84 11.51
N PRO A 43 -16.65 1.24 11.75
CA PRO A 43 -17.04 2.60 12.16
C PRO A 43 -16.87 2.87 13.66
N TRP A 44 -16.32 4.04 14.01
CA TRP A 44 -16.35 4.60 15.37
C TRP A 44 -16.39 6.14 15.32
N GLU A 45 -16.93 6.79 16.35
CA GLU A 45 -17.04 8.24 16.42
C GLU A 45 -15.76 8.87 17.00
N CYS A 46 -15.17 9.79 16.25
CA CYS A 46 -14.04 10.61 16.66
C CYS A 46 -14.48 11.66 17.68
N SER A 47 -13.52 12.18 18.46
CA SER A 47 -13.78 13.22 19.46
C SER A 47 -14.34 14.53 18.88
N ASP A 48 -14.19 14.76 17.58
CA ASP A 48 -14.75 15.92 16.87
C ASP A 48 -16.19 15.70 16.37
N GLY A 49 -16.81 14.56 16.72
CA GLY A 49 -18.17 14.19 16.34
C GLY A 49 -18.30 13.63 14.92
N LYS A 50 -17.20 13.42 14.20
CA LYS A 50 -17.19 12.77 12.88
C LYS A 50 -16.97 11.27 13.03
N PHE A 51 -17.48 10.49 12.07
CA PHE A 51 -17.20 9.05 12.04
C PHE A 51 -15.91 8.75 11.30
N ASN A 52 -15.07 7.90 11.90
CA ASN A 52 -13.98 7.23 11.23
C ASN A 52 -14.49 5.97 10.55
N TRP A 53 -14.20 5.81 9.26
CA TRP A 53 -14.50 4.59 8.50
C TRP A 53 -13.49 4.40 7.37
N ASN A 54 -12.22 4.31 7.74
CA ASN A 54 -11.14 4.22 6.78
C ASN A 54 -11.00 2.78 6.26
N LYS A 55 -10.67 2.67 4.97
CA LYS A 55 -10.24 1.45 4.32
C LYS A 55 -8.75 1.57 4.09
N ILE A 56 -7.93 0.83 4.83
CA ILE A 56 -6.47 1.01 4.84
C ILE A 56 -5.80 -0.19 4.18
N PRO A 57 -5.22 -0.04 2.98
CA PRO A 57 -4.37 -1.07 2.40
C PRO A 57 -3.04 -1.13 3.17
N VAL A 58 -2.76 -2.27 3.80
CA VAL A 58 -1.55 -2.49 4.62
C VAL A 58 -0.67 -3.54 3.96
N PRO A 59 0.50 -3.16 3.41
CA PRO A 59 1.51 -4.12 2.99
C PRO A 59 1.95 -4.99 4.18
N THR A 60 2.13 -6.28 3.95
CA THR A 60 2.46 -7.25 5.01
C THR A 60 3.93 -7.68 4.93
N ARG A 61 4.31 -8.67 5.75
CA ARG A 61 5.61 -9.34 5.70
C ARG A 61 5.95 -9.94 4.33
N LEU A 62 4.95 -10.29 3.51
CA LEU A 62 5.17 -10.91 2.20
C LEU A 62 5.38 -9.90 1.08
N CYS A 63 5.25 -8.58 1.36
CA CYS A 63 5.51 -7.56 0.37
C CYS A 63 7.01 -7.45 0.06
N ASP A 64 7.37 -7.60 -1.22
CA ASP A 64 8.73 -7.46 -1.75
C ASP A 64 8.87 -6.24 -2.67
N LEU A 65 7.89 -5.33 -2.65
CA LEU A 65 7.74 -4.22 -3.61
C LEU A 65 7.66 -4.67 -5.08
N CYS A 66 7.18 -5.90 -5.32
CA CYS A 66 7.18 -6.54 -6.62
C CYS A 66 8.55 -6.47 -7.32
N ALA A 67 9.60 -6.93 -6.63
CA ALA A 67 11.00 -6.79 -7.07
C ALA A 67 11.22 -7.21 -8.54
N GLU A 68 10.60 -8.31 -8.98
CA GLU A 68 10.70 -8.75 -10.38
C GLU A 68 10.03 -7.80 -11.39
N ARG A 69 8.91 -7.16 -11.02
CA ARG A 69 8.21 -6.21 -11.89
C ARG A 69 8.98 -4.92 -12.01
N THR A 70 9.44 -4.40 -10.87
CA THR A 70 10.17 -3.13 -10.79
C THR A 70 11.53 -3.23 -11.44
N ALA A 71 12.21 -4.39 -11.37
CA ALA A 71 13.42 -4.68 -12.14
C ALA A 71 13.20 -4.62 -13.66
N LYS A 72 11.97 -4.85 -14.14
CA LYS A 72 11.56 -4.74 -15.55
C LYS A 72 11.01 -3.35 -15.91
N GLY A 73 11.16 -2.36 -15.03
CA GLY A 73 10.64 -1.00 -15.22
C GLY A 73 9.11 -0.90 -15.12
N LYS A 74 8.43 -1.92 -14.58
CA LYS A 74 6.98 -1.90 -14.37
C LYS A 74 6.66 -1.43 -12.95
N GLN A 75 5.49 -0.84 -12.76
CA GLN A 75 4.96 -0.55 -11.43
C GLN A 75 4.64 -1.84 -10.65
N PRO A 76 4.72 -1.81 -9.31
CA PRO A 76 4.17 -2.88 -8.47
C PRO A 76 2.71 -3.19 -8.82
N SER A 77 2.31 -4.46 -8.65
CA SER A 77 0.98 -4.92 -9.09
C SER A 77 -0.15 -4.17 -8.37
N CYS A 78 -0.01 -3.91 -7.07
CA CYS A 78 -1.00 -3.15 -6.29
C CYS A 78 -1.13 -1.68 -6.76
N VAL A 79 -0.02 -1.03 -7.10
CA VAL A 79 0.01 0.34 -7.63
C VAL A 79 -0.67 0.39 -9.00
N HIS A 80 -0.30 -0.52 -9.90
CA HIS A 80 -0.83 -0.56 -11.26
C HIS A 80 -2.36 -0.78 -11.32
N HIS A 81 -2.91 -1.56 -10.39
CA HIS A 81 -4.34 -1.91 -10.35
C HIS A 81 -5.15 -1.09 -9.35
N CYS A 82 -4.58 -0.03 -8.77
CA CYS A 82 -5.31 0.83 -7.84
C CYS A 82 -6.34 1.68 -8.61
N LEU A 83 -7.62 1.31 -8.52
CA LEU A 83 -8.71 2.01 -9.22
C LEU A 83 -8.88 3.47 -8.78
N ALA A 84 -8.56 3.76 -7.52
CA ALA A 84 -8.64 5.11 -6.96
C ALA A 84 -7.36 5.93 -7.19
N GLY A 85 -6.29 5.32 -7.72
CA GLY A 85 -5.01 6.01 -7.97
C GLY A 85 -4.30 6.48 -6.70
N VAL A 86 -4.53 5.83 -5.56
CA VAL A 86 -4.05 6.30 -4.25
C VAL A 86 -2.74 5.66 -3.76
N MET A 87 -2.12 4.83 -4.59
CA MET A 87 -0.86 4.15 -4.25
C MET A 87 0.25 4.64 -5.18
N GLN A 88 1.41 4.92 -4.61
CA GLN A 88 2.60 5.31 -5.35
C GLN A 88 3.80 4.44 -4.98
N TYR A 89 4.72 4.25 -5.92
CA TYR A 89 5.97 3.53 -5.72
C TYR A 89 7.14 4.41 -6.17
N GLY A 90 8.17 4.51 -5.34
CA GLY A 90 9.31 5.37 -5.63
C GLY A 90 10.38 5.34 -4.55
N PRO A 91 11.44 6.17 -4.71
CA PRO A 91 12.45 6.38 -3.69
C PRO A 91 11.82 6.93 -2.41
N VAL A 92 12.17 6.34 -1.26
CA VAL A 92 11.61 6.70 0.06
C VAL A 92 11.80 8.19 0.36
N GLU A 93 12.93 8.77 -0.04
CA GLU A 93 13.23 10.19 0.18
C GLU A 93 12.29 11.12 -0.59
N GLU A 94 11.86 10.73 -1.79
CA GLU A 94 10.90 11.48 -2.60
C GLU A 94 9.49 11.31 -2.04
N LEU A 95 9.09 10.06 -1.76
CA LEU A 95 7.79 9.75 -1.17
C LEU A 95 7.60 10.40 0.21
N ALA A 96 8.66 10.52 1.01
CA ALA A 96 8.60 11.18 2.31
C ALA A 96 8.35 12.69 2.22
N ARG A 97 8.73 13.34 1.12
CA ARG A 97 8.39 14.75 0.89
C ARG A 97 6.91 14.88 0.55
N GLU A 98 6.39 14.03 -0.32
CA GLU A 98 4.96 14.01 -0.65
C GLU A 98 4.08 13.68 0.57
N LEU A 99 4.54 12.74 1.42
CA LEU A 99 3.87 12.38 2.67
C LEU A 99 3.58 13.60 3.55
N ALA A 100 4.44 14.61 3.54
CA ALA A 100 4.28 15.81 4.38
C ALA A 100 3.12 16.71 3.94
N GLU A 101 2.61 16.54 2.72
CA GLU A 101 1.59 17.41 2.12
C GLU A 101 0.16 17.04 2.57
N LYS A 102 -0.07 15.80 3.01
CA LYS A 102 -1.41 15.29 3.35
C LYS A 102 -1.42 14.44 4.62
N PRO A 103 -2.50 14.49 5.44
CA PRO A 103 -2.53 13.81 6.73
C PRO A 103 -2.81 12.30 6.67
N ASN A 104 -3.62 11.84 5.71
CA ASN A 104 -4.19 10.49 5.68
C ASN A 104 -3.38 9.54 4.78
N GLN A 105 -2.09 9.42 5.08
CA GLN A 105 -1.15 8.68 4.25
C GLN A 105 -0.22 7.80 5.10
N VAL A 106 0.26 6.70 4.52
CA VAL A 106 1.26 5.81 5.12
C VAL A 106 2.40 5.57 4.14
N LEU A 107 3.63 5.71 4.61
CA LEU A 107 4.84 5.32 3.90
C LEU A 107 5.35 3.97 4.39
N PHE A 108 5.37 2.97 3.51
CA PHE A 108 5.87 1.64 3.77
C PHE A 108 7.20 1.41 3.05
N ALA A 109 8.26 1.09 3.80
CA ALA A 109 9.59 0.83 3.27
C ALA A 109 10.14 -0.52 3.82
N PRO A 110 9.91 -1.64 3.11
CA PRO A 110 10.44 -2.93 3.54
C PRO A 110 11.96 -2.97 3.31
N LYS A 111 12.70 -3.48 4.30
CA LYS A 111 14.10 -3.89 4.07
C LYS A 111 14.12 -5.25 3.38
N PRO A 112 15.13 -5.54 2.53
CA PRO A 112 15.37 -6.91 2.09
C PRO A 112 15.58 -7.79 3.33
N TYR A 113 14.76 -8.82 3.51
CA TYR A 113 15.00 -9.81 4.54
C TYR A 113 16.31 -10.54 4.20
N ARG A 114 17.39 -10.19 4.90
CA ARG A 114 18.62 -10.99 4.95
C ARG A 114 18.40 -12.03 6.04
N TYR A 115 18.31 -13.30 5.68
CA TYR A 115 18.57 -14.41 6.60
C TYR A 115 20.07 -14.68 6.66
#